data_AF-A0A8K1CK08-F1
#
_entry.id   AF-A0A8K1CK08-F1
#
_cell.length_a   1.000
_cell.length_b   1.000
_cell.length_c   1.000
_cell.angle_alpha   90.00
_cell.angle_beta   90.00
_cell.angle_gamma   90.00
#
_symmetry.space_group_name_H-M   'P 1'
#
loop_
_entity.id
_entity.type
_entity.pdbx_description
1 polymer ?
#
loop_
_entity_poly.entity_id
_entity_poly.type
_entity_poly.pdbx_seq_one_letter_code
_entity_poly.pdbx_strand_id
1 'polypeptide(L)'
;MEMEKKPRTAVTKSAAFHACLSPPLWKDQLRARCMERVKQNRQQLLAKLRSPDANVVDEMKRLVYREERRQDKHSKRSSSSSTRRARHPVFDLQRETQDAEEDDVLVTIEELMMTGELSEQDYLDIVTSLEDELRQENDEEDREDERLAQEMMEFEEASLAAMLSGMDLDGVPDFGETQNAMDETASSEALAGNGIHVLCPVCKADSLRETSAHSISCSCGFDFCVKNVYHGALLDFQDMITCAFMDHREHCSVDPSFEAIPDFFGEAESDSLLMYCRACRHEVLF
;
A
#
# COMPACT_ATOMS: atom_id res chain seq x y z
N MET A 1 59.86 -71.23 -27.82
CA MET A 1 59.67 -69.86 -27.31
C MET A 1 58.72 -69.15 -28.25
N GLU A 2 57.42 -69.19 -27.99
CA GLU A 2 56.46 -68.18 -28.43
C GLU A 2 55.33 -68.23 -27.41
N MET A 3 55.09 -67.11 -26.72
CA MET A 3 54.03 -66.96 -25.74
C MET A 3 52.90 -66.15 -26.37
N GLU A 4 51.77 -66.81 -26.59
CA GLU A 4 50.55 -66.19 -27.10
C GLU A 4 49.85 -65.44 -25.95
N LYS A 5 49.71 -64.12 -26.11
CA LYS A 5 49.09 -63.21 -25.14
C LYS A 5 47.56 -63.27 -25.27
N LYS A 6 46.86 -63.70 -24.22
CA LYS A 6 45.40 -63.48 -24.08
C LYS A 6 45.12 -62.08 -23.48
N PRO A 7 44.13 -61.33 -23.98
CA PRO A 7 43.79 -60.01 -23.47
C PRO A 7 43.02 -60.12 -22.15
N ARG A 8 43.44 -59.34 -21.15
CA ARG A 8 42.69 -59.10 -19.91
C ARG A 8 41.62 -58.05 -20.19
N THR A 9 40.36 -58.43 -20.02
CA THR A 9 39.22 -57.52 -20.03
C THR A 9 39.28 -56.61 -18.80
N ALA A 10 39.23 -55.30 -19.05
CA ALA A 10 39.10 -54.29 -18.01
C ALA A 10 37.66 -54.32 -17.47
N VAL A 11 37.49 -54.66 -16.20
CA VAL A 11 36.22 -54.47 -15.51
C VAL A 11 36.25 -53.09 -14.87
N THR A 12 35.62 -52.13 -15.54
CA THR A 12 35.29 -50.82 -14.99
C THR A 12 34.28 -50.99 -13.87
N LYS A 13 34.68 -50.73 -12.62
CA LYS A 13 33.75 -50.59 -11.50
C LYS A 13 33.23 -49.14 -11.49
N SER A 14 32.27 -48.86 -12.34
CA SER A 14 31.45 -47.65 -12.25
C SER A 14 29.99 -48.10 -12.25
N ALA A 15 29.32 -47.95 -11.10
CA ALA A 15 27.86 -47.81 -10.96
C ALA A 15 27.46 -48.06 -9.50
N ALA A 16 27.55 -47.03 -8.66
CA ALA A 16 26.78 -46.95 -7.42
C ALA A 16 26.40 -45.48 -7.08
N PHE A 17 26.33 -44.60 -8.08
CA PHE A 17 25.90 -43.20 -7.91
C PHE A 17 24.44 -42.96 -8.36
N HIS A 18 23.63 -44.01 -8.41
CA HIS A 18 22.18 -43.87 -8.55
C HIS A 18 21.49 -44.51 -7.34
N ALA A 19 21.44 -43.76 -6.25
CA ALA A 19 20.43 -43.95 -5.22
C ALA A 19 20.11 -42.58 -4.62
N CYS A 20 18.81 -42.25 -4.68
CA CYS A 20 18.16 -41.00 -4.26
C CYS A 20 18.15 -39.90 -5.33
N LEU A 21 17.08 -39.89 -6.13
CA LEU A 21 16.59 -38.75 -6.92
C LEU A 21 15.98 -37.64 -6.03
N SER A 22 16.34 -37.62 -4.75
CA SER A 22 15.87 -36.66 -3.76
C SER A 22 17.09 -35.85 -3.32
N PRO A 23 16.99 -34.51 -3.23
CA PRO A 23 18.02 -33.69 -2.62
C PRO A 23 18.46 -34.33 -1.30
N PRO A 24 19.77 -34.42 -1.01
CA PRO A 24 20.20 -34.99 0.26
C PRO A 24 19.60 -34.20 1.41
N LEU A 25 19.07 -34.89 2.43
CA LEU A 25 18.25 -34.34 3.54
C LEU A 25 18.83 -33.09 4.22
N TRP A 26 20.15 -32.89 4.16
CA TRP A 26 20.80 -31.69 4.69
C TRP A 26 20.45 -30.42 3.90
N LYS A 27 20.17 -30.52 2.60
CA LYS A 27 19.74 -29.39 1.76
C LYS A 27 18.36 -28.92 2.18
N ASP A 28 17.42 -29.84 2.39
CA ASP A 28 16.07 -29.50 2.83
C ASP A 28 16.09 -28.88 4.23
N GLN A 29 16.92 -29.42 5.14
CA GLN A 29 17.12 -28.84 6.47
C GLN A 29 17.75 -27.44 6.40
N LEU A 30 18.68 -27.22 5.48
CA LEU A 30 19.29 -25.90 5.26
C LEU A 30 18.27 -24.92 4.69
N ARG A 31 17.48 -25.31 3.69
CA ARG A 31 16.38 -24.49 3.13
C ARG A 31 15.39 -24.09 4.20
N ALA A 32 14.87 -25.05 4.97
CA ALA A 32 13.94 -24.80 6.07
C ALA A 32 14.51 -23.81 7.10
N ARG A 33 15.79 -23.96 7.47
CA ARG A 33 16.46 -23.05 8.42
C ARG A 33 16.70 -21.65 7.84
N CYS A 34 17.02 -21.56 6.54
CA CYS A 34 17.15 -20.28 5.85
C CYS A 34 15.80 -19.56 5.80
N MET A 35 14.73 -20.26 5.42
CA MET A 35 13.37 -19.71 5.42
C MET A 35 12.94 -19.22 6.80
N GLU A 36 13.12 -20.05 7.83
CA GLU A 36 12.77 -19.68 9.20
C GLU A 36 13.52 -18.42 9.65
N ARG A 37 14.81 -18.32 9.34
CA ARG A 37 15.61 -17.12 9.64
C ARG A 37 15.10 -15.89 8.89
N VAL A 38 14.73 -16.03 7.61
CA VAL A 38 14.18 -14.92 6.82
C VAL A 38 12.85 -14.47 7.42
N LYS A 39 11.94 -15.39 7.76
CA LYS A 39 10.65 -15.11 8.39
C LYS A 39 10.83 -14.36 9.72
N GLN A 40 11.70 -14.86 10.59
CA GLN A 40 12.00 -14.22 11.87
C GLN A 40 12.56 -12.80 11.70
N ASN A 41 13.49 -12.60 10.75
CA ASN A 41 14.04 -11.28 10.45
C ASN A 41 12.97 -10.32 9.89
N ARG A 42 12.11 -10.79 8.98
CA ARG A 42 10.97 -10.02 8.44
C ARG A 42 10.05 -9.60 9.58
N GLN A 43 9.65 -10.52 10.45
CA GLN A 43 8.78 -10.25 11.59
C GLN A 43 9.40 -9.26 12.58
N GLN A 44 10.68 -9.43 12.93
CA GLN A 44 11.39 -8.50 13.81
C GLN A 44 11.50 -7.10 13.20
N LEU A 45 11.77 -7.01 11.89
CA LEU A 45 11.84 -5.74 11.19
C LEU A 45 10.46 -5.05 11.16
N LEU A 46 9.41 -5.77 10.80
CA LEU A 46 8.05 -5.24 10.79
C LEU A 46 7.59 -4.81 12.19
N ALA A 47 7.89 -5.59 13.23
CA ALA A 47 7.60 -5.23 14.61
C ALA A 47 8.31 -3.93 15.04
N LYS A 48 9.58 -3.78 14.66
CA LYS A 48 10.33 -2.54 14.90
C LYS A 48 9.74 -1.36 14.13
N LEU A 49 9.36 -1.54 12.86
CA LEU A 49 8.79 -0.47 12.02
C LEU A 49 7.39 -0.04 12.46
N ARG A 50 6.60 -0.97 13.02
CA ARG A 50 5.28 -0.67 13.60
C ARG A 50 5.34 -0.04 14.99
N SER A 51 6.52 0.02 15.61
CA SER A 51 6.68 0.69 16.90
C SER A 51 6.49 2.21 16.75
N PRO A 52 5.73 2.87 17.62
CA PRO A 52 5.49 4.32 17.55
C PRO A 52 6.77 5.18 17.66
N ASP A 53 7.87 4.63 18.20
CA ASP A 53 9.17 5.30 18.32
C ASP A 53 10.12 5.01 17.13
N ALA A 54 9.64 4.35 16.08
CA ALA A 54 10.48 3.90 14.98
C ALA A 54 10.87 5.04 14.02
N ASN A 55 12.13 5.47 14.08
CA ASN A 55 12.72 6.23 12.98
C ASN A 55 13.21 5.26 11.89
N VAL A 56 12.36 5.03 10.89
CA VAL A 56 12.63 4.14 9.73
C VAL A 56 13.97 4.47 9.05
N VAL A 57 14.30 5.76 8.96
CA VAL A 57 15.54 6.24 8.32
C VAL A 57 16.79 5.80 9.11
N ASP A 58 16.74 5.87 10.45
CA ASP A 58 17.86 5.48 11.29
C ASP A 58 18.06 3.96 11.32
N GLU A 59 16.98 3.18 11.31
CA GLU A 59 17.08 1.71 11.25
C GLU A 59 17.62 1.24 9.89
N MET A 60 17.19 1.85 8.79
CA MET A 60 17.74 1.58 7.44
C MET A 60 19.24 1.88 7.38
N LYS A 61 19.67 3.03 7.93
CA LYS A 61 21.09 3.40 8.03
C LYS A 61 21.89 2.40 8.87
N ARG A 62 21.34 1.92 9.99
CA ARG A 62 21.99 0.89 10.83
C ARG A 62 22.16 -0.43 10.11
N LEU A 63 21.16 -0.87 9.33
CA LEU A 63 21.23 -2.10 8.56
C LEU A 63 22.30 -2.02 7.47
N VAL A 64 22.34 -0.93 6.70
CA VAL A 64 23.37 -0.69 5.68
C VAL A 64 24.77 -0.67 6.32
N TYR A 65 24.94 0.07 7.42
CA TYR A 65 26.21 0.13 8.14
C TYR A 65 26.68 -1.25 8.66
N ARG A 66 25.74 -2.07 9.13
CA ARG A 66 26.04 -3.44 9.59
C ARG A 66 26.51 -4.31 8.44
N GLU A 67 25.89 -4.21 7.27
CA GLU A 67 26.24 -5.00 6.08
C GLU A 67 27.61 -4.60 5.51
N GLU A 68 27.90 -3.30 5.38
CA GLU A 68 29.22 -2.79 4.98
C GLU A 68 30.33 -3.33 5.89
N ARG A 69 30.10 -3.35 7.22
CA ARG A 69 31.06 -3.94 8.17
C ARG A 69 31.24 -5.45 8.01
N ARG A 70 30.22 -6.20 7.55
CA ARG A 70 30.36 -7.64 7.28
C ARG A 70 31.22 -7.86 6.04
N GLN A 71 31.00 -7.07 4.99
CA GLN A 71 31.82 -7.10 3.77
C GLN A 71 33.29 -6.75 4.04
N ASP A 72 33.55 -5.74 4.87
CA ASP A 72 34.90 -5.34 5.27
C ASP A 72 35.65 -6.43 6.07
N LYS A 73 34.94 -7.16 6.94
CA LYS A 73 35.51 -8.28 7.69
C LYS A 73 35.81 -9.48 6.78
N HIS A 74 35.01 -9.69 5.74
CA HIS A 74 35.23 -10.75 4.76
C HIS A 74 36.50 -10.51 3.93
N SER A 75 36.70 -9.28 3.45
CA SER A 75 37.90 -8.87 2.69
C SER A 75 39.21 -9.06 3.47
N LYS A 76 39.17 -8.94 4.80
CA LYS A 76 40.34 -9.09 5.68
C LYS A 76 40.64 -10.54 6.08
N ARG A 77 39.66 -11.45 6.04
CA ARG A 77 39.85 -12.87 6.41
C ARG A 77 40.44 -13.71 5.26
N SER A 78 40.15 -13.36 4.01
CA SER A 78 40.71 -14.02 2.82
C SER A 78 42.22 -13.81 2.62
N SER A 79 42.86 -13.00 3.46
CA SER A 79 44.31 -12.75 3.47
C SER A 79 45.07 -13.43 4.62
N SER A 80 44.40 -14.12 5.54
CA SER A 80 45.05 -14.85 6.65
C SER A 80 44.69 -16.33 6.63
N SER A 81 45.54 -17.15 6.01
CA SER A 81 45.49 -18.61 6.12
C SER A 81 45.91 -19.03 7.53
N SER A 82 44.99 -19.57 8.33
CA SER A 82 45.36 -20.28 9.54
C SER A 82 44.56 -21.56 9.72
N THR A 83 45.31 -22.66 9.63
CA THR A 83 44.91 -24.04 9.85
C THR A 83 44.39 -24.25 11.27
N ARG A 84 43.12 -24.62 11.43
CA ARG A 84 42.67 -25.37 12.63
C ARG A 84 41.71 -26.49 12.24
N ARG A 85 41.96 -27.64 12.86
CA ARG A 85 41.33 -28.94 12.57
C ARG A 85 39.82 -28.89 12.78
N ALA A 86 39.13 -29.52 11.84
CA ALA A 86 37.68 -29.70 11.79
C ALA A 86 37.10 -30.30 13.09
N ARG A 87 36.21 -29.54 13.71
CA ARG A 87 35.00 -30.09 14.34
C ARG A 87 33.81 -29.48 13.63
N HIS A 88 32.85 -30.32 13.25
CA HIS A 88 31.71 -30.02 12.39
C HIS A 88 30.67 -29.18 13.15
N PRO A 89 30.42 -27.91 12.80
CA PRO A 89 29.59 -27.01 13.60
C PRO A 89 28.09 -27.08 13.26
N VAL A 90 27.68 -27.88 12.28
CA VAL A 90 26.26 -27.95 11.85
C VAL A 90 25.30 -28.43 12.98
N PHE A 91 25.83 -29.01 14.06
CA PHE A 91 25.02 -29.75 15.04
C PHE A 91 24.89 -29.15 16.45
N ASP A 92 25.45 -27.98 16.77
CA ASP A 92 25.37 -27.51 18.16
C ASP A 92 25.20 -25.99 18.28
N LEU A 93 23.96 -25.53 18.14
CA LEU A 93 23.53 -24.21 18.63
C LEU A 93 22.14 -24.33 19.22
N GLN A 94 22.10 -24.87 20.43
CA GLN A 94 20.99 -24.74 21.35
C GLN A 94 21.52 -24.02 22.60
N ARG A 95 21.64 -22.69 22.54
CA ARG A 95 21.67 -21.87 23.75
C ARG A 95 21.29 -20.42 23.47
N GLU A 96 20.20 -20.00 24.08
CA GLU A 96 19.83 -18.60 24.26
C GLU A 96 20.83 -17.89 25.18
N THR A 97 20.76 -16.55 25.13
CA THR A 97 21.25 -15.53 26.07
C THR A 97 22.54 -14.77 25.70
N GLN A 98 22.32 -13.47 25.46
CA GLN A 98 23.01 -12.29 26.00
C GLN A 98 24.54 -12.32 26.14
N ASP A 99 25.16 -11.34 25.48
CA ASP A 99 26.44 -10.72 25.84
C ASP A 99 27.61 -11.67 26.11
N ALA A 100 28.21 -12.19 25.04
CA ALA A 100 29.63 -12.51 25.02
C ALA A 100 30.14 -12.48 23.57
N GLU A 101 31.24 -11.77 23.35
CA GLU A 101 32.03 -11.89 22.13
C GLU A 101 32.63 -13.30 22.06
N GLU A 102 31.92 -14.20 21.39
CA GLU A 102 32.50 -15.43 20.86
C GLU A 102 32.50 -15.31 19.34
N ASP A 103 33.69 -15.47 18.76
CA ASP A 103 33.91 -15.61 17.31
C ASP A 103 33.07 -16.79 16.80
N ASP A 104 31.80 -16.53 16.51
CA ASP A 104 30.92 -17.45 15.81
C ASP A 104 31.38 -17.47 14.36
N VAL A 105 32.32 -18.37 14.07
CA VAL A 105 32.81 -18.63 12.72
C VAL A 105 31.71 -19.37 11.97
N LEU A 106 30.64 -18.65 11.61
CA LEU A 106 29.75 -19.07 10.55
C LEU A 106 30.62 -19.25 9.29
N VAL A 107 30.78 -20.51 8.88
CA VAL A 107 31.31 -20.84 7.57
C VAL A 107 30.36 -20.21 6.56
N THR A 108 30.88 -19.26 5.77
CA THR A 108 30.07 -18.55 4.81
C THR A 108 29.73 -19.48 3.64
N ILE A 109 28.60 -19.22 2.97
CA ILE A 109 28.23 -19.98 1.76
C ILE A 109 29.38 -19.91 0.73
N GLU A 110 30.04 -18.75 0.64
CA GLU A 110 31.22 -18.54 -0.19
C GLU A 110 32.40 -19.43 0.21
N GLU A 111 32.64 -19.64 1.51
CA GLU A 111 33.66 -20.57 2.00
C GLU A 111 33.31 -22.03 1.63
N LEU A 112 32.03 -22.43 1.70
CA LEU A 112 31.57 -23.76 1.26
C LEU A 112 31.71 -23.98 -0.25
N MET A 113 31.52 -22.93 -1.05
CA MET A 113 31.77 -22.98 -2.49
C MET A 113 33.27 -23.10 -2.79
N MET A 114 34.12 -22.39 -2.04
CA MET A 114 35.58 -22.43 -2.18
C MET A 114 36.21 -23.75 -1.72
N THR A 115 35.63 -24.42 -0.72
CA THR A 115 36.06 -25.76 -0.29
C THR A 115 35.57 -26.87 -1.21
N GLY A 116 34.67 -26.56 -2.15
CA GLY A 116 34.02 -27.54 -3.04
C GLY A 116 33.02 -28.45 -2.34
N GLU A 117 32.65 -28.13 -1.09
CA GLU A 117 31.63 -28.85 -0.33
C GLU A 117 30.21 -28.47 -0.79
N LEU A 118 30.06 -27.31 -1.42
CA LEU A 118 28.84 -26.87 -2.09
C LEU A 118 29.14 -26.58 -3.56
N SER A 119 28.45 -27.26 -4.48
CA SER A 119 28.57 -26.95 -5.91
C SER A 119 27.81 -25.67 -6.26
N GLU A 120 28.25 -24.95 -7.29
CA GLU A 120 27.55 -23.76 -7.80
C GLU A 120 26.10 -24.09 -8.21
N GLN A 121 25.88 -25.26 -8.80
CA GLN A 121 24.55 -25.75 -9.14
C GLN A 121 23.66 -25.94 -7.91
N ASP A 122 24.22 -26.45 -6.81
CA ASP A 122 23.48 -26.64 -5.56
C ASP A 122 23.16 -25.31 -4.88
N TYR A 123 24.07 -24.34 -4.96
CA TYR A 123 23.81 -22.97 -4.50
C TYR A 123 22.65 -22.35 -5.27
N LEU A 124 22.68 -22.40 -6.62
CA LEU A 124 21.62 -21.86 -7.46
C LEU A 124 20.28 -22.56 -7.23
N ASP A 125 20.28 -23.88 -7.02
CA ASP A 125 19.07 -24.65 -6.70
C ASP A 125 18.49 -24.25 -5.33
N ILE A 126 19.34 -24.04 -4.33
CA ILE A 126 18.90 -23.56 -3.01
C ILE A 126 18.34 -22.14 -3.10
N VAL A 127 19.02 -21.23 -3.78
CA VAL A 127 18.58 -19.83 -3.90
C VAL A 127 17.26 -19.74 -4.67
N THR A 128 17.16 -20.38 -5.83
CA THR A 128 15.92 -20.39 -6.63
C THR A 128 14.75 -21.00 -5.83
N SER A 129 14.99 -22.11 -5.12
CA SER A 129 13.96 -22.73 -4.27
C SER A 129 13.50 -21.80 -3.15
N LEU A 130 14.40 -21.04 -2.53
CA LEU A 130 14.05 -20.07 -1.49
C LEU A 130 13.25 -18.88 -2.07
N GLU A 131 13.64 -18.40 -3.26
CA GLU A 131 12.91 -17.34 -3.95
C GLU A 131 11.50 -17.77 -4.34
N ASP A 132 11.34 -18.99 -4.86
CA ASP A 132 10.03 -19.55 -5.22
C ASP A 132 9.13 -19.74 -3.99
N GLU A 133 9.67 -20.27 -2.88
CA GLU A 133 8.94 -20.42 -1.62
C GLU A 133 8.50 -19.05 -1.05
N LEU A 134 9.34 -18.03 -1.12
CA LEU A 134 9.00 -16.67 -0.67
C LEU A 134 7.93 -16.02 -1.55
N ARG A 135 7.96 -16.25 -2.87
CA ARG A 135 6.92 -15.78 -3.79
C ARG A 135 5.58 -16.44 -3.47
N GLN A 136 5.60 -17.76 -3.28
CA GLN A 136 4.40 -18.51 -2.95
C GLN A 136 3.79 -18.04 -1.61
N GLU A 137 4.61 -17.80 -0.58
CA GLU A 137 4.14 -17.28 0.71
C GLU A 137 3.49 -15.90 0.56
N ASN A 138 4.09 -14.98 -0.21
CA ASN A 138 3.48 -13.67 -0.46
C ASN A 138 2.16 -13.79 -1.26
N ASP A 139 2.11 -14.65 -2.28
CA ASP A 139 0.87 -14.88 -3.05
C ASP A 139 -0.23 -15.55 -2.20
N GLU A 140 0.13 -16.31 -1.17
CA GLU A 140 -0.79 -16.85 -0.16
C GLU A 140 -1.29 -15.74 0.77
N GLU A 141 -0.38 -14.91 1.32
CA GLU A 141 -0.72 -13.76 2.16
C GLU A 141 -1.68 -12.79 1.43
N ASP A 142 -1.39 -12.42 0.18
CA ASP A 142 -2.22 -11.52 -0.62
C ASP A 142 -3.65 -12.05 -0.81
N ARG A 143 -3.79 -13.37 -1.03
CA ARG A 143 -5.10 -14.02 -1.15
C ARG A 143 -5.87 -14.03 0.17
N GLU A 144 -5.19 -14.16 1.30
CA GLU A 144 -5.83 -14.09 2.61
C GLU A 144 -6.31 -12.67 2.93
N ASP A 145 -5.50 -11.67 2.59
CA ASP A 145 -5.86 -10.26 2.75
C ASP A 145 -7.06 -9.88 1.86
N GLU A 146 -7.10 -10.36 0.62
CA GLU A 146 -8.24 -10.15 -0.29
C GLU A 146 -9.53 -10.79 0.26
N ARG A 147 -9.42 -12.01 0.82
CA ARG A 147 -10.54 -12.69 1.49
C ARG A 147 -11.06 -11.90 2.69
N LEU A 148 -10.16 -11.37 3.52
CA LEU A 148 -10.53 -10.56 4.69
C LEU A 148 -11.22 -9.26 4.27
N ALA A 149 -10.71 -8.60 3.22
CA ALA A 149 -11.31 -7.38 2.68
C ALA A 149 -12.74 -7.63 2.15
N GLN A 150 -12.96 -8.76 1.49
CA GLN A 150 -14.30 -9.15 1.06
C GLN A 150 -15.26 -9.37 2.24
N GLU A 151 -14.81 -10.07 3.29
CA GLU A 151 -15.62 -10.29 4.50
C GLU A 151 -15.99 -8.96 5.19
N MET A 152 -15.06 -8.00 5.24
CA MET A 152 -15.34 -6.66 5.77
C MET A 152 -16.40 -5.93 4.94
N MET A 153 -16.31 -6.00 3.61
CA MET A 153 -17.28 -5.38 2.71
C MET A 153 -18.69 -5.97 2.90
N GLU A 154 -18.80 -7.30 2.99
CA GLU A 154 -20.07 -7.99 3.22
C GLU A 154 -20.70 -7.60 4.57
N PHE A 155 -19.87 -7.43 5.60
CA PHE A 155 -20.34 -6.96 6.91
C PHE A 155 -20.84 -5.51 6.86
N GLU A 156 -20.10 -4.62 6.19
CA GLU A 156 -20.50 -3.22 6.00
C GLU A 156 -21.80 -3.11 5.21
N GLU A 157 -21.94 -3.88 4.13
CA GLU A 157 -23.17 -3.95 3.32
C GLU A 157 -24.36 -4.42 4.16
N ALA A 158 -24.21 -5.50 4.94
CA ALA A 158 -25.27 -5.99 5.80
C ALA A 158 -25.68 -4.97 6.88
N SER A 159 -24.71 -4.26 7.45
CA SER A 159 -24.94 -3.19 8.42
C SER A 159 -25.72 -2.02 7.79
N LEU A 160 -25.32 -1.58 6.60
CA LEU A 160 -26.01 -0.53 5.84
C LEU A 160 -27.43 -0.97 5.46
N ALA A 161 -27.61 -2.20 4.98
CA ALA A 161 -28.92 -2.74 4.62
C ALA A 161 -29.87 -2.79 5.83
N ALA A 162 -29.36 -3.17 7.01
CA ALA A 162 -30.15 -3.16 8.24
C ALA A 162 -30.57 -1.73 8.63
N MET A 163 -29.66 -0.75 8.53
CA MET A 163 -29.99 0.66 8.77
C MET A 163 -31.02 1.20 7.78
N LEU A 164 -30.89 0.85 6.49
CA LEU A 164 -31.84 1.26 5.44
C LEU A 164 -33.21 0.60 5.60
N SER A 165 -33.28 -0.66 6.05
CA SER A 165 -34.55 -1.37 6.26
C SER A 165 -35.44 -0.75 7.35
N GLY A 166 -34.87 0.10 8.21
CA GLY A 166 -35.61 0.87 9.22
C GLY A 166 -36.12 2.23 8.73
N MET A 167 -35.82 2.61 7.49
CA MET A 167 -36.27 3.87 6.88
C MET A 167 -37.51 3.60 6.02
N ASP A 168 -38.68 4.05 6.47
CA ASP A 168 -39.93 3.98 5.70
C ASP A 168 -39.82 4.90 4.46
N LEU A 169 -39.55 4.30 3.29
CA LEU A 169 -39.48 4.98 1.99
C LEU A 169 -40.76 4.77 1.14
N ASP A 170 -41.89 4.44 1.77
CA ASP A 170 -43.19 4.21 1.12
C ASP A 170 -43.84 5.45 0.44
N GLY A 171 -43.07 6.52 0.20
CA GLY A 171 -43.52 7.75 -0.45
C GLY A 171 -42.85 8.09 -1.78
N VAL A 172 -41.92 7.26 -2.29
CA VAL A 172 -41.24 7.51 -3.57
C VAL A 172 -42.01 6.79 -4.69
N PRO A 173 -42.52 7.48 -5.73
CA PRO A 173 -43.18 6.83 -6.84
C PRO A 173 -42.20 5.94 -7.61
N ASP A 174 -42.57 4.66 -7.71
CA ASP A 174 -41.91 3.61 -8.49
C ASP A 174 -41.93 3.96 -9.99
N PHE A 175 -40.75 4.26 -10.55
CA PHE A 175 -40.54 4.37 -12.01
C PHE A 175 -39.61 3.24 -12.44
N GLY A 176 -40.18 2.05 -12.59
CA GLY A 176 -39.42 0.81 -12.76
C GLY A 176 -39.95 -0.20 -13.76
N GLU A 177 -40.86 0.12 -14.69
CA GLU A 177 -41.23 -0.82 -15.76
C GLU A 177 -41.55 -0.14 -17.09
N THR A 178 -40.56 0.01 -17.97
CA THR A 178 -40.82 -0.21 -19.42
C THR A 178 -39.55 -0.64 -20.15
N GLN A 179 -39.60 -1.87 -20.65
CA GLN A 179 -38.62 -2.52 -21.51
C GLN A 179 -38.45 -1.79 -22.86
N ASN A 180 -37.21 -1.73 -23.32
CA ASN A 180 -36.75 -1.89 -24.71
C ASN A 180 -37.80 -1.71 -25.83
N ALA A 181 -37.87 -0.51 -26.40
CA ALA A 181 -38.28 -0.30 -27.79
C ALA A 181 -37.62 0.97 -28.35
N MET A 182 -36.54 0.76 -29.09
CA MET A 182 -36.09 1.54 -30.26
C MET A 182 -37.19 2.39 -30.93
N ASP A 183 -37.10 3.71 -30.78
CA ASP A 183 -37.60 4.69 -31.75
C ASP A 183 -36.76 5.97 -31.70
N GLU A 184 -36.28 6.39 -32.87
CA GLU A 184 -35.58 7.67 -33.05
C GLU A 184 -36.62 8.80 -33.12
N THR A 185 -36.23 10.00 -32.69
CA THR A 185 -36.97 11.28 -32.78
C THR A 185 -37.97 11.60 -31.67
N ALA A 186 -37.46 11.96 -30.48
CA ALA A 186 -37.84 13.21 -29.79
C ALA A 186 -37.07 13.35 -28.47
N SER A 187 -36.71 14.60 -28.16
CA SER A 187 -36.32 15.10 -26.83
C SER A 187 -34.89 14.84 -26.37
N SER A 188 -34.02 15.68 -26.91
CA SER A 188 -32.72 16.11 -26.38
C SER A 188 -32.83 16.77 -24.98
N GLU A 189 -33.44 16.11 -23.98
CA GLU A 189 -33.63 16.67 -22.63
C GLU A 189 -33.41 15.67 -21.47
N ALA A 190 -32.87 14.48 -21.71
CA ALA A 190 -32.70 13.45 -20.67
C ALA A 190 -31.25 12.99 -20.45
N LEU A 191 -30.26 13.87 -20.65
CA LEU A 191 -28.84 13.63 -20.37
C LEU A 191 -28.12 14.80 -19.67
N ALA A 192 -28.87 15.71 -19.04
CA ALA A 192 -28.34 16.76 -18.17
C ALA A 192 -29.03 16.66 -16.81
N GLY A 193 -28.35 16.16 -15.77
CA GLY A 193 -29.02 16.01 -14.47
C GLY A 193 -28.29 15.34 -13.32
N ASN A 194 -27.04 14.89 -13.46
CA ASN A 194 -26.15 14.81 -12.28
C ASN A 194 -25.73 16.25 -11.91
N GLY A 195 -26.72 17.10 -11.61
CA GLY A 195 -26.51 18.51 -11.32
C GLY A 195 -25.71 18.66 -10.04
N ILE A 196 -24.63 19.43 -10.10
CA ILE A 196 -23.89 19.86 -8.91
C ILE A 196 -24.88 20.54 -7.97
N HIS A 197 -24.89 20.13 -6.70
CA HIS A 197 -25.85 20.60 -5.71
C HIS A 197 -25.11 21.36 -4.60
N VAL A 198 -25.11 22.69 -4.69
CA VAL A 198 -24.45 23.57 -3.71
C VAL A 198 -25.51 24.12 -2.75
N LEU A 199 -25.35 23.88 -1.46
CA LEU A 199 -26.21 24.45 -0.43
C LEU A 199 -25.97 25.96 -0.30
N CYS A 200 -27.03 26.73 -0.10
CA CYS A 200 -26.92 28.16 0.13
C CYS A 200 -26.18 28.44 1.46
N PRO A 201 -25.10 29.24 1.45
CA PRO A 201 -24.32 29.52 2.66
C PRO A 201 -25.09 30.38 3.68
N VAL A 202 -26.13 31.10 3.24
CA VAL A 202 -26.94 31.99 4.07
C VAL A 202 -28.02 31.21 4.84
N CYS A 203 -28.89 30.47 4.14
CA CYS A 203 -30.01 29.76 4.79
C CYS A 203 -29.66 28.33 5.22
N LYS A 204 -28.63 27.72 4.61
CA LYS A 204 -28.17 26.34 4.85
C LYS A 204 -29.23 25.25 4.64
N ALA A 205 -30.37 25.60 4.02
CA ALA A 205 -31.52 24.71 3.86
C ALA A 205 -31.78 24.37 2.39
N ASP A 206 -31.73 25.38 1.52
CA ASP A 206 -32.03 25.25 0.10
C ASP A 206 -30.76 25.29 -0.74
N SER A 207 -30.88 24.78 -1.96
CA SER A 207 -29.80 24.69 -2.92
C SER A 207 -29.81 25.85 -3.89
N LEU A 208 -28.62 26.30 -4.25
CA LEU A 208 -28.42 27.35 -5.22
C LEU A 208 -28.75 26.82 -6.62
N ARG A 209 -29.49 27.62 -7.38
CA ARG A 209 -29.84 27.36 -8.77
C ARG A 209 -29.21 28.40 -9.67
N GLU A 210 -28.57 27.95 -10.74
CA GLU A 210 -28.08 28.84 -11.78
C GLU A 210 -29.27 29.45 -12.52
N THR A 211 -29.40 30.78 -12.43
CA THR A 211 -30.51 31.55 -13.02
C THR A 211 -30.09 32.17 -14.35
N SER A 212 -28.81 32.51 -14.49
CA SER A 212 -28.18 32.93 -15.74
C SER A 212 -26.74 32.41 -15.79
N ALA A 213 -26.05 32.57 -16.92
CA ALA A 213 -24.66 32.12 -17.09
C ALA A 213 -23.66 32.68 -16.06
N HIS A 214 -24.03 33.74 -15.34
CA HIS A 214 -23.19 34.39 -14.33
C HIS A 214 -23.91 34.58 -12.99
N SER A 215 -25.14 34.09 -12.83
CA SER A 215 -25.93 34.38 -11.63
C SER A 215 -26.56 33.13 -11.03
N ILE A 216 -26.47 33.03 -9.71
CA ILE A 216 -27.05 31.97 -8.90
C ILE A 216 -28.05 32.56 -7.91
N SER A 217 -29.15 31.84 -7.67
CA SER A 217 -30.22 32.26 -6.77
C SER A 217 -30.62 31.15 -5.80
N CYS A 218 -31.12 31.54 -4.64
CA CYS A 218 -31.72 30.65 -3.65
C CYS A 218 -33.19 30.99 -3.42
N SER A 219 -34.02 30.00 -3.08
CA SER A 219 -35.41 30.24 -2.63
C SER A 219 -35.55 31.08 -1.36
N CYS A 220 -34.47 31.26 -0.58
CA CYS A 220 -34.47 32.19 0.55
C CYS A 220 -34.35 33.67 0.13
N GLY A 221 -34.18 33.96 -1.15
CA GLY A 221 -34.01 35.31 -1.70
C GLY A 221 -32.57 35.80 -1.77
N PHE A 222 -31.59 34.89 -1.68
CA PHE A 222 -30.17 35.22 -1.91
C PHE A 222 -29.86 35.13 -3.39
N ASP A 223 -29.30 36.20 -3.95
CA ASP A 223 -28.90 36.27 -5.36
C ASP A 223 -27.46 36.75 -5.51
N PHE A 224 -26.61 35.98 -6.17
CA PHE A 224 -25.19 36.29 -6.32
C PHE A 224 -24.74 36.23 -7.78
N CYS A 225 -23.85 37.14 -8.18
CA CYS A 225 -23.28 37.18 -9.52
C CYS A 225 -21.79 36.88 -9.50
N VAL A 226 -21.40 35.83 -10.23
CA VAL A 226 -20.03 35.36 -10.35
C VAL A 226 -19.33 36.17 -11.44
N LYS A 227 -18.32 36.96 -11.04
CA LYS A 227 -17.60 37.88 -11.93
C LYS A 227 -16.82 37.18 -13.04
N ASN A 228 -16.21 36.02 -12.75
CA ASN A 228 -15.41 35.26 -13.70
C ASN A 228 -15.93 33.82 -13.76
N VAL A 229 -16.65 33.48 -14.84
CA VAL A 229 -17.18 32.13 -15.03
C VAL A 229 -16.34 31.38 -16.05
N TYR A 230 -15.79 30.24 -15.65
CA TYR A 230 -14.97 29.33 -16.45
C TYR A 230 -15.61 27.96 -16.58
N HIS A 231 -16.23 27.46 -15.52
CA HIS A 231 -16.78 26.10 -15.45
C HIS A 231 -18.28 26.07 -15.09
N GLY A 232 -18.92 27.24 -15.04
CA GLY A 232 -20.35 27.42 -14.74
C GLY A 232 -20.52 28.17 -13.43
N ALA A 233 -21.51 29.07 -13.32
CA ALA A 233 -21.60 30.00 -12.19
C ALA A 233 -21.69 29.26 -10.84
N LEU A 234 -22.40 28.12 -10.81
CA LEU A 234 -22.55 27.32 -9.61
C LEU A 234 -21.24 26.66 -9.16
N LEU A 235 -20.45 26.14 -10.11
CA LEU A 235 -19.21 25.43 -9.83
C LEU A 235 -18.09 26.41 -9.47
N ASP A 236 -17.97 27.51 -10.20
CA ASP A 236 -17.00 28.56 -9.91
C ASP A 236 -17.31 29.25 -8.56
N PHE A 237 -18.59 29.38 -8.19
CA PHE A 237 -18.99 29.83 -6.85
C PHE A 237 -18.59 28.83 -5.77
N GLN A 238 -18.83 27.53 -5.98
CA GLN A 238 -18.43 26.49 -5.04
C GLN A 238 -16.93 26.51 -4.77
N ASP A 239 -16.11 26.59 -5.83
CA ASP A 239 -14.66 26.64 -5.72
C ASP A 239 -14.19 27.90 -4.99
N MET A 240 -14.80 29.05 -5.27
CA MET A 240 -14.50 30.32 -4.61
C MET A 240 -14.73 30.26 -3.09
N ILE A 241 -15.88 29.75 -2.66
CA ILE A 241 -16.21 29.62 -1.23
C ILE A 241 -15.34 28.56 -0.56
N THR A 242 -15.07 27.45 -1.24
CA THR A 242 -14.27 26.35 -0.70
C THR A 242 -12.82 26.78 -0.48
N CYS A 243 -12.21 27.48 -1.44
CA CYS A 243 -10.86 28.01 -1.29
C CYS A 243 -10.75 28.95 -0.08
N ALA A 244 -11.63 29.95 0.02
CA ALA A 244 -11.61 30.88 1.15
C ALA A 244 -11.84 30.17 2.50
N PHE A 245 -12.73 29.16 2.54
CA PHE A 245 -12.97 28.37 3.74
C PHE A 245 -11.74 27.52 4.14
N MET A 246 -11.04 26.93 3.17
CA MET A 246 -9.80 26.17 3.40
C MET A 246 -8.66 27.07 3.90
N ASP A 247 -8.46 28.23 3.28
CA ASP A 247 -7.44 29.22 3.68
C ASP A 247 -7.63 29.65 5.15
N HIS A 248 -8.88 29.87 5.54
CA HIS A 248 -9.23 30.14 6.94
C HIS A 248 -8.93 28.93 7.85
N ARG A 249 -9.28 27.71 7.42
CA ARG A 249 -9.17 26.48 8.22
C ARG A 249 -7.72 26.09 8.53
N GLU A 250 -6.77 26.49 7.70
CA GLU A 250 -5.33 26.29 7.96
C GLU A 250 -4.89 26.95 9.29
N HIS A 251 -5.57 28.02 9.71
CA HIS A 251 -5.16 28.84 10.85
C HIS A 251 -6.21 28.90 11.98
N CYS A 252 -7.41 28.33 11.77
CA CYS A 252 -8.51 28.41 12.73
C CYS A 252 -9.48 27.23 12.59
N SER A 253 -9.87 26.63 13.72
CA SER A 253 -10.77 25.46 13.76
C SER A 253 -12.25 25.81 13.94
N VAL A 254 -12.61 27.10 14.00
CA VAL A 254 -13.99 27.57 14.21
C VAL A 254 -14.64 27.90 12.88
N ASP A 255 -15.81 27.33 12.58
CA ASP A 255 -16.50 27.59 11.31
C ASP A 255 -16.85 29.08 11.13
N PRO A 256 -16.46 29.70 10.00
CA PRO A 256 -16.88 31.06 9.67
C PRO A 256 -18.39 31.15 9.41
N SER A 257 -18.93 32.34 9.65
CA SER A 257 -20.31 32.69 9.36
C SER A 257 -20.41 33.42 8.02
N PHE A 258 -21.53 33.27 7.33
CA PHE A 258 -21.81 33.91 6.06
C PHE A 258 -22.97 34.89 6.20
N GLU A 259 -22.82 36.07 5.60
CA GLU A 259 -23.83 37.12 5.60
C GLU A 259 -23.95 37.70 4.20
N ALA A 260 -25.17 37.70 3.66
CA ALA A 260 -25.46 38.40 2.41
C ALA A 260 -25.62 39.89 2.71
N ILE A 261 -24.84 40.69 2.02
CA ILE A 261 -24.90 42.15 2.06
C ILE A 261 -25.67 42.58 0.81
N PRO A 262 -26.95 42.95 0.95
CA PRO A 262 -27.71 43.47 -0.18
C PRO A 262 -27.13 44.82 -0.61
N ASP A 263 -26.99 45.04 -1.92
CA ASP A 263 -26.54 46.33 -2.41
C ASP A 263 -27.65 47.39 -2.24
N PHE A 264 -27.50 48.22 -1.21
CA PHE A 264 -28.45 49.30 -0.90
C PHE A 264 -28.33 50.51 -1.83
N PHE A 265 -27.29 50.60 -2.66
CA PHE A 265 -27.03 51.77 -3.51
C PHE A 265 -27.41 51.58 -4.99
N GLY A 266 -27.90 50.39 -5.38
CA GLY A 266 -28.54 50.18 -6.68
C GLY A 266 -27.61 50.31 -7.88
N GLU A 267 -26.31 50.06 -7.70
CA GLU A 267 -25.32 50.06 -8.80
C GLU A 267 -24.89 48.64 -9.21
N ALA A 268 -25.05 47.63 -8.34
CA ALA A 268 -24.86 46.22 -8.67
C ALA A 268 -26.20 45.45 -8.65
N GLU A 269 -26.42 44.63 -9.67
CA GLU A 269 -27.63 43.81 -9.85
C GLU A 269 -27.64 42.55 -8.95
N SER A 270 -26.85 42.48 -7.87
CA SER A 270 -26.60 41.24 -7.10
C SER A 270 -26.14 41.50 -5.66
N ASP A 271 -26.40 40.56 -4.76
CA ASP A 271 -25.90 40.60 -3.37
C ASP A 271 -24.38 40.36 -3.35
N SER A 272 -23.68 41.03 -2.43
CA SER A 272 -22.31 40.67 -2.06
C SER A 272 -22.34 39.68 -0.90
N LEU A 273 -21.39 38.75 -0.84
CA LEU A 273 -21.33 37.77 0.24
C LEU A 273 -20.12 38.04 1.13
N LEU A 274 -20.35 38.13 2.45
CA LEU A 274 -19.28 38.27 3.44
C LEU A 274 -19.13 36.95 4.21
N MET A 275 -17.93 36.39 4.19
CA MET A 275 -17.51 35.35 5.12
C MET A 275 -16.71 35.99 6.26
N TYR A 276 -17.07 35.73 7.51
CA TYR A 276 -16.35 36.25 8.68
C TYR A 276 -16.23 35.22 9.80
N CYS A 277 -15.11 35.23 10.52
CA CYS A 277 -14.89 34.40 11.70
C CYS A 277 -14.70 35.24 12.97
N ARG A 278 -15.56 35.07 13.97
CA ARG A 278 -15.50 35.83 15.24
C ARG A 278 -14.28 35.48 16.10
N ALA A 279 -13.67 34.31 15.90
CA ALA A 279 -12.54 33.83 16.68
C ALA A 279 -11.21 34.42 16.22
N CYS A 280 -10.93 34.37 14.91
CA CYS A 280 -9.66 34.84 14.33
C CYS A 280 -9.78 36.20 13.62
N ARG A 281 -11.00 36.75 13.48
CA ARG A 281 -11.30 38.00 12.75
C ARG A 281 -10.88 37.97 11.28
N HIS A 282 -10.85 36.78 10.69
CA HIS A 282 -10.66 36.62 9.25
C HIS A 282 -11.96 36.96 8.53
N GLU A 283 -11.88 37.81 7.51
CA GLU A 283 -13.02 38.34 6.76
C GLU A 283 -12.69 38.31 5.27
N VAL A 284 -13.60 37.79 4.46
CA VAL A 284 -13.48 37.72 3.00
C VAL A 284 -14.81 38.18 2.39
N LEU A 285 -14.73 39.17 1.51
CA LEU A 285 -15.87 39.69 0.75
C LEU A 285 -15.78 39.19 -0.69
N PHE A 286 -16.89 38.65 -1.20
CA PHE A 286 -17.04 38.12 -2.55
C PHE A 286 -17.87 39.08 -3.43
#